data_AF-A0A6A6IVY8-F1
#
_entry.id   AF-A0A6A6IVY8-F1
#
_cell.length_a   1.000
_cell.length_b   1.000
_cell.length_c   1.000
_cell.angle_alpha   90.00
_cell.angle_beta   90.00
_cell.angle_gamma   90.00
#
_symmetry.space_group_name_H-M   'P 1'
#
loop_
_entity.id
_entity.type
_entity.pdbx_description
1 polymer ?
#
loop_
_entity_poly.entity_id
_entity_poly.type
_entity_poly.pdbx_seq_one_letter_code
_entity_poly.pdbx_strand_id
1 'polypeptide(L)'
;MVSLHPMLKKSYWLLAALGGLYAVFMLGLLNAWFQRHALYMHKIHSGFWHNVSNPEEFGFAKGQVQPFWLDTSDGEKLFCWHVLPLDVYLEHENEIVDKSEGGVADGLEGTVGARFLMKDTKSRVVVNFHGNAGHVAQGWRPSTYRSVAAIPHTHLLTCDYRGFGKSSLNNPPHIPTESGLITDSISLISYILNDLKHPASRTVLLGQSLGTAVAAASALFFTDPESEQLPSDIVKPEPAVASPQHFAGVVLVAPFTTLSELLQTHKISGIIPVLSPLRPYPKIANFLSSKILDHWPTLPRLQALLSATSANKTPLRLSLLHARNDQHITFRLSESLIHGGERVKRGAFAYRKVEDAAGERSVELEVVRYGGHNELVGWSQVALAVRRAFKKKNFRVGLDVE
;
A
#
# COMPACT_ATOMS: atom_id res chain seq x y z
N MET A 1 -59.64 -8.77 -0.33
CA MET A 1 -58.17 -8.62 -0.24
C MET A 1 -57.64 -8.33 -1.64
N VAL A 2 -57.06 -7.16 -1.86
CA VAL A 2 -56.48 -6.80 -3.17
C VAL A 2 -55.25 -7.69 -3.40
N SER A 3 -55.27 -8.55 -4.42
CA SER A 3 -54.10 -9.37 -4.75
C SER A 3 -53.00 -8.47 -5.31
N LEU A 4 -51.85 -8.42 -4.66
CA LEU A 4 -50.66 -7.73 -5.18
C LEU A 4 -50.34 -8.23 -6.59
N HIS A 5 -50.10 -7.29 -7.50
CA HIS A 5 -49.73 -7.60 -8.88
C HIS A 5 -48.56 -8.60 -8.91
N PRO A 6 -48.56 -9.65 -9.75
CA PRO A 6 -47.53 -10.69 -9.74
C PRO A 6 -46.10 -10.17 -9.84
N MET A 7 -45.88 -9.05 -10.55
CA MET A 7 -44.57 -8.39 -10.60
C MET A 7 -44.17 -7.78 -9.25
N LEU A 8 -45.08 -7.14 -8.52
CA LEU A 8 -44.79 -6.61 -7.18
C LEU A 8 -44.45 -7.73 -6.20
N LYS A 9 -45.11 -8.88 -6.32
CA LYS A 9 -44.80 -10.08 -5.50
C LYS A 9 -43.39 -10.61 -5.81
N LYS A 10 -43.01 -10.72 -7.09
CA LYS A 10 -41.66 -11.15 -7.49
C LYS A 10 -40.59 -10.16 -7.05
N SER A 11 -40.81 -8.86 -7.24
CA SER A 11 -39.89 -7.80 -6.79
C SER A 11 -39.73 -7.78 -5.28
N TYR A 12 -40.82 -7.97 -4.52
CA TYR A 12 -40.77 -8.08 -3.06
C TYR A 12 -39.87 -9.24 -2.61
N TRP A 13 -40.08 -10.45 -3.16
CA TRP A 13 -39.27 -11.62 -2.77
C TRP A 13 -37.81 -11.48 -3.17
N LEU A 14 -37.50 -10.84 -4.30
CA LEU A 14 -36.14 -10.52 -4.69
C LEU A 14 -35.48 -9.55 -3.68
N LEU A 15 -36.15 -8.45 -3.33
CA LEU A 15 -35.63 -7.48 -2.36
C LEU A 15 -35.50 -8.10 -0.96
N ALA A 16 -36.45 -8.94 -0.55
CA ALA A 16 -36.39 -9.67 0.70
C ALA A 16 -35.20 -10.65 0.73
N ALA A 17 -34.95 -11.37 -0.37
CA ALA A 17 -33.79 -12.25 -0.49
C ALA A 17 -32.46 -11.47 -0.42
N LEU A 18 -32.36 -10.34 -1.12
CA LEU A 18 -31.16 -9.48 -1.06
C LEU A 18 -30.96 -8.90 0.34
N GLY A 19 -32.04 -8.45 1.00
CA GLY A 19 -31.99 -7.96 2.39
C GLY A 19 -31.58 -9.05 3.37
N GLY A 20 -32.09 -10.28 3.19
CA GLY A 20 -31.70 -11.45 3.98
C GLY A 20 -30.23 -11.81 3.81
N LEU A 21 -29.73 -11.86 2.57
CA LEU A 21 -28.32 -12.11 2.26
C LEU A 21 -27.41 -11.05 2.90
N TYR A 22 -27.79 -9.78 2.80
CA TYR A 22 -27.08 -8.69 3.44
C TYR A 22 -27.05 -8.84 4.97
N ALA A 23 -28.19 -9.16 5.60
CA ALA A 23 -28.24 -9.39 7.05
C ALA A 23 -27.35 -10.56 7.49
N VAL A 24 -27.36 -11.67 6.75
CA VAL A 24 -26.47 -12.82 7.00
C VAL A 24 -25.00 -12.42 6.84
N PHE A 25 -24.66 -11.64 5.82
CA PHE A 25 -23.31 -11.11 5.64
C PHE A 25 -22.87 -10.24 6.82
N MET A 26 -23.72 -9.31 7.28
CA MET A 26 -23.41 -8.47 8.43
C MET A 26 -23.25 -9.25 9.74
N LEU A 27 -24.07 -10.29 9.95
CA LEU A 27 -23.89 -11.21 11.07
C LEU A 27 -22.59 -11.99 10.96
N GLY A 28 -22.21 -12.40 9.74
CA GLY A 28 -20.92 -13.02 9.46
C GLY A 28 -19.75 -12.11 9.84
N LEU A 29 -19.83 -10.80 9.56
CA LEU A 29 -18.79 -9.83 9.92
C LEU A 29 -18.57 -9.64 11.44
N LEU A 30 -19.44 -10.19 12.29
CA LEU A 30 -19.20 -10.27 13.74
C LEU A 30 -18.19 -11.37 14.12
N ASN A 31 -17.96 -12.33 13.23
CA ASN A 31 -16.97 -13.38 13.42
C ASN A 31 -15.59 -12.91 12.91
N ALA A 32 -14.56 -13.05 13.76
CA ALA A 32 -13.20 -12.58 13.48
C ALA A 32 -12.61 -13.18 12.19
N TRP A 33 -12.79 -14.48 11.99
CA TRP A 33 -12.27 -15.19 10.82
C TRP A 33 -12.93 -14.67 9.54
N PHE A 34 -14.25 -14.55 9.52
CA PHE A 34 -14.98 -14.05 8.35
C PHE A 34 -14.65 -12.58 8.06
N GLN A 35 -14.59 -11.74 9.10
CA GLN A 35 -14.25 -10.31 8.97
C GLN A 35 -12.89 -10.12 8.29
N ARG A 36 -11.87 -10.88 8.71
CA ARG A 36 -10.52 -10.78 8.14
C ARG A 36 -10.43 -11.35 6.72
N HIS A 37 -11.14 -12.44 6.40
CA HIS A 37 -11.23 -12.90 5.01
C HIS A 37 -11.88 -11.86 4.10
N ALA A 38 -12.94 -11.19 4.58
CA ALA A 38 -13.61 -10.14 3.84
C ALA A 38 -12.73 -8.89 3.66
N LEU A 39 -11.95 -8.51 4.68
CA LEU A 39 -11.04 -7.36 4.62
C LEU A 39 -9.85 -7.62 3.68
N TYR A 40 -9.09 -8.68 3.95
CA TYR A 40 -7.82 -8.94 3.27
C TYR A 40 -8.02 -9.58 1.91
N MET A 41 -9.10 -10.36 1.72
CA MET A 41 -9.39 -11.08 0.47
C MET A 41 -8.20 -11.90 -0.04
N HIS A 42 -7.31 -12.34 0.86
CA HIS A 42 -5.97 -12.85 0.52
C HIS A 42 -5.97 -14.16 -0.29
N LYS A 43 -7.09 -14.91 -0.30
CA LYS A 43 -7.26 -16.13 -1.12
C LYS A 43 -7.86 -15.86 -2.49
N ILE A 44 -8.27 -14.62 -2.78
CA ILE A 44 -8.86 -14.24 -4.07
C ILE A 44 -7.75 -13.67 -4.94
N HIS A 45 -7.20 -14.50 -5.82
CA HIS A 45 -6.09 -14.13 -6.70
C HIS A 45 -6.04 -14.94 -7.99
N SER A 46 -5.35 -14.43 -9.01
CA SER A 46 -5.18 -15.10 -10.32
C SER A 46 -4.04 -16.12 -10.39
N GLY A 47 -3.33 -16.37 -9.29
CA GLY A 47 -2.13 -17.25 -9.25
C GLY A 47 -2.36 -18.72 -9.64
N PHE A 48 -3.60 -19.13 -9.90
CA PHE A 48 -3.93 -20.44 -10.48
C PHE A 48 -3.67 -20.52 -11.99
N TRP A 49 -3.56 -19.37 -12.66
CA TRP A 49 -3.45 -19.24 -14.12
C TRP A 49 -2.09 -18.72 -14.57
N HIS A 50 -1.28 -18.21 -13.65
CA HIS A 50 0.00 -17.55 -13.94
C HIS A 50 1.05 -17.93 -12.91
N ASN A 51 2.30 -18.02 -13.34
CA ASN A 51 3.41 -18.34 -12.45
C ASN A 51 4.13 -17.06 -12.00
N VAL A 52 3.83 -16.57 -10.80
CA VAL A 52 4.52 -15.40 -10.22
C VAL A 52 6.03 -15.61 -9.96
N SER A 53 6.53 -16.85 -10.06
CA SER A 53 7.97 -17.12 -10.06
C SER A 53 8.62 -16.96 -11.45
N ASN A 54 7.83 -16.66 -12.47
CA ASN A 54 8.27 -16.34 -13.82
C ASN A 54 7.83 -14.91 -14.21
N PRO A 55 8.59 -13.87 -13.85
CA PRO A 55 8.20 -12.48 -14.09
C PRO A 55 8.00 -12.12 -15.58
N GLU A 56 8.59 -12.88 -16.51
CA GLU A 56 8.42 -12.65 -17.95
C GLU A 56 6.95 -12.75 -18.40
N GLU A 57 6.14 -13.61 -17.75
CA GLU A 57 4.68 -13.70 -17.97
C GLU A 57 3.95 -12.38 -17.68
N PHE A 58 4.55 -11.50 -16.90
CA PHE A 58 3.98 -10.23 -16.47
C PHE A 58 4.59 -9.02 -17.20
N GLY A 59 5.38 -9.27 -18.25
CA GLY A 59 5.93 -8.24 -19.12
C GLY A 59 7.22 -7.61 -18.61
N PHE A 60 8.08 -8.38 -17.95
CA PHE A 60 9.45 -7.99 -17.61
C PHE A 60 10.46 -8.69 -18.53
N ALA A 61 11.61 -8.07 -18.74
CA ALA A 61 12.71 -8.70 -19.47
C ALA A 61 13.35 -9.82 -18.64
N LYS A 62 13.99 -10.79 -19.31
CA LYS A 62 14.66 -11.91 -18.64
C LYS A 62 15.67 -11.42 -17.61
N GLY A 63 15.54 -11.88 -16.37
CA GLY A 63 16.39 -11.47 -15.25
C GLY A 63 16.18 -10.05 -14.73
N GLN A 64 15.26 -9.25 -15.29
CA GLN A 64 14.97 -7.90 -14.77
C GLN A 64 14.36 -7.96 -13.37
N VAL A 65 13.58 -9.00 -13.09
CA VAL A 65 12.97 -9.23 -11.80
C VAL A 65 13.54 -10.51 -11.21
N GLN A 66 14.02 -10.41 -9.97
CA GLN A 66 14.45 -11.54 -9.16
C GLN A 66 13.36 -11.83 -8.12
N PRO A 67 12.58 -12.92 -8.26
CA PRO A 67 11.80 -13.43 -7.15
C PRO A 67 12.72 -13.98 -6.05
N PHE A 68 12.38 -13.73 -4.79
CA PHE A 68 13.14 -14.22 -3.65
C PHE A 68 12.25 -14.45 -2.42
N TRP A 69 12.71 -15.27 -1.50
CA TRP A 69 12.10 -15.45 -0.18
C TRP A 69 12.70 -14.50 0.84
N LEU A 70 11.84 -13.89 1.66
CA LEU A 70 12.24 -13.09 2.82
C LEU A 70 11.67 -13.73 4.09
N ASP A 71 12.53 -13.98 5.07
CA ASP A 71 12.10 -14.39 6.41
C ASP A 71 11.68 -13.16 7.24
N THR A 72 10.53 -13.23 7.91
CA THR A 72 10.07 -12.17 8.82
C THR A 72 10.62 -12.35 10.24
N SER A 73 10.57 -11.29 11.04
CA SER A 73 10.97 -11.30 12.44
C SER A 73 10.20 -12.32 13.31
N ASP A 74 9.03 -12.78 12.84
CA ASP A 74 8.22 -13.80 13.50
C ASP A 74 8.16 -15.13 12.73
N GLY A 75 9.05 -15.36 11.76
CA GLY A 75 9.25 -16.67 11.12
C GLY A 75 8.28 -17.02 9.99
N GLU A 76 7.56 -16.04 9.43
CA GLU A 76 6.88 -16.21 8.14
C GLU A 76 7.88 -16.09 6.98
N LYS A 77 7.57 -16.72 5.85
CA LYS A 77 8.27 -16.58 4.58
C LYS A 77 7.44 -15.79 3.60
N LEU A 78 7.92 -14.62 3.22
CA LEU A 78 7.27 -13.76 2.24
C LEU A 78 7.84 -14.00 0.85
N PHE A 79 6.95 -14.11 -0.13
CA PHE A 79 7.32 -14.14 -1.53
C PHE A 79 7.49 -12.72 -2.05
N CYS A 80 8.70 -12.38 -2.48
CA CYS A 80 9.09 -11.04 -2.83
C CYS A 80 9.65 -10.94 -4.25
N TRP A 81 9.54 -9.76 -4.83
CA TRP A 81 10.16 -9.39 -6.10
C TRP A 81 11.12 -8.21 -5.89
N HIS A 82 12.34 -8.35 -6.42
CA HIS A 82 13.27 -7.24 -6.64
C HIS A 82 13.28 -6.91 -8.13
N VAL A 83 12.92 -5.68 -8.49
CA VAL A 83 12.84 -5.20 -9.88
C VAL A 83 14.00 -4.24 -10.14
N LEU A 84 14.79 -4.55 -11.18
CA LEU A 84 15.91 -3.73 -11.59
C LEU A 84 15.48 -2.47 -12.35
N PRO A 85 16.17 -1.34 -12.12
CA PRO A 85 16.07 -0.15 -12.95
C PRO A 85 16.42 -0.48 -14.41
N LEU A 86 15.75 0.17 -15.36
CA LEU A 86 15.98 -0.07 -16.79
C LEU A 86 17.37 0.39 -17.25
N ASP A 87 17.91 1.46 -16.67
CA ASP A 87 19.27 1.94 -16.96
C ASP A 87 20.34 0.96 -16.47
N VAL A 88 20.18 0.42 -15.26
CA VAL A 88 21.06 -0.62 -14.71
C VAL A 88 20.94 -1.93 -15.51
N TYR A 89 19.72 -2.30 -15.90
CA TYR A 89 19.49 -3.47 -16.74
C TYR A 89 20.20 -3.32 -18.10
N LEU A 90 20.01 -2.18 -18.78
CA LEU A 90 20.62 -1.91 -20.08
C LEU A 90 22.15 -1.92 -20.03
N GLU A 91 22.74 -1.36 -18.97
CA GLU A 91 24.20 -1.33 -18.80
C GLU A 91 24.81 -2.73 -18.59
N HIS A 92 24.04 -3.66 -18.02
CA HIS A 92 24.51 -4.99 -17.61
C HIS A 92 23.72 -6.16 -18.23
N GLU A 93 23.03 -5.91 -19.35
CA GLU A 93 22.04 -6.82 -19.94
C GLU A 93 22.60 -8.23 -20.17
N ASN A 94 23.77 -8.34 -20.79
CA ASN A 94 24.42 -9.63 -21.05
C ASN A 94 24.68 -10.41 -19.76
N GLU A 95 25.24 -9.76 -18.73
CA GLU A 95 25.51 -10.43 -17.44
C GLU A 95 24.22 -10.90 -16.77
N ILE A 96 23.18 -10.07 -16.80
CA ILE A 96 21.89 -10.40 -16.19
C ILE A 96 21.23 -11.58 -16.91
N VAL A 97 21.20 -11.55 -18.24
CA VAL A 97 20.57 -12.60 -19.07
C VAL A 97 21.31 -13.93 -18.94
N ASP A 98 22.65 -13.90 -18.93
CA ASP A 98 23.49 -15.09 -18.83
C ASP A 98 23.40 -15.75 -17.44
N LYS A 99 23.34 -14.95 -16.37
CA LYS A 99 23.27 -15.44 -14.99
C LYS A 99 21.86 -15.65 -14.46
N SER A 100 20.83 -15.30 -15.24
CA SER A 100 19.45 -15.52 -14.84
C SER A 100 19.05 -16.98 -15.08
N GLU A 101 19.01 -17.73 -13.99
CA GLU A 101 18.56 -19.14 -13.97
C GLU A 101 17.03 -19.27 -13.85
N GLY A 102 16.32 -18.16 -13.63
CA GLY A 102 14.89 -18.14 -13.33
C GLY A 102 14.57 -18.63 -11.91
N GLY A 103 13.27 -18.75 -11.59
CA GLY A 103 12.84 -19.28 -10.30
C GLY A 103 12.88 -18.27 -9.15
N VAL A 104 13.04 -18.79 -7.92
CA VAL A 104 12.97 -18.01 -6.67
C VAL A 104 14.25 -18.23 -5.89
N ALA A 105 14.94 -17.14 -5.55
CA ALA A 105 16.16 -17.19 -4.76
C ALA A 105 15.86 -17.37 -3.25
N ASP A 106 16.72 -18.10 -2.56
CA ASP A 106 16.71 -18.20 -1.10
C ASP A 106 17.37 -16.95 -0.50
N GLY A 107 16.60 -15.86 -0.45
CA GLY A 107 17.08 -14.53 -0.10
C GLY A 107 17.50 -13.70 -1.32
N LEU A 108 17.53 -12.38 -1.14
CA LEU A 108 17.96 -11.47 -2.20
C LEU A 108 19.48 -11.30 -2.23
N GLU A 109 20.13 -11.39 -1.07
CA GLU A 109 21.58 -11.30 -0.92
C GLU A 109 22.29 -12.36 -1.79
N GLY A 110 23.40 -11.98 -2.41
CA GLY A 110 24.15 -12.84 -3.33
C GLY A 110 23.62 -12.87 -4.77
N THR A 111 22.39 -12.38 -5.01
CA THR A 111 21.88 -12.25 -6.39
C THR A 111 22.59 -11.15 -7.17
N VAL A 112 22.59 -11.27 -8.51
CA VAL A 112 23.15 -10.25 -9.41
C VAL A 112 22.49 -8.89 -9.19
N GLY A 113 21.17 -8.87 -9.00
CA GLY A 113 20.43 -7.63 -8.78
C GLY A 113 20.78 -6.95 -7.45
N ALA A 114 20.92 -7.71 -6.37
CA ALA A 114 21.34 -7.19 -5.07
C ALA A 114 22.73 -6.55 -5.14
N ARG A 115 23.67 -7.16 -5.87
CA ARG A 115 25.01 -6.60 -6.07
C ARG A 115 24.96 -5.23 -6.74
N PHE A 116 24.11 -5.04 -7.75
CA PHE A 116 23.95 -3.71 -8.38
C PHE A 116 23.37 -2.68 -7.42
N LEU A 117 22.33 -3.06 -6.67
CA LEU A 117 21.73 -2.20 -5.64
C LEU A 117 22.75 -1.74 -4.59
N MET A 118 23.56 -2.67 -4.08
CA MET A 118 24.52 -2.41 -3.00
C MET A 118 25.76 -1.65 -3.48
N LYS A 119 26.24 -1.91 -4.71
CA LYS A 119 27.47 -1.29 -5.22
C LYS A 119 27.25 0.15 -5.71
N ASP A 120 26.07 0.47 -6.21
CA ASP A 120 25.78 1.79 -6.76
C ASP A 120 25.48 2.81 -5.65
N THR A 121 26.34 3.82 -5.51
CA THR A 121 26.15 4.90 -4.53
C THR A 121 25.02 5.87 -4.90
N LYS A 122 24.51 5.79 -6.13
CA LYS A 122 23.34 6.53 -6.62
C LYS A 122 22.05 5.72 -6.54
N SER A 123 22.13 4.44 -6.19
CA SER A 123 20.97 3.56 -6.10
C SER A 123 19.91 4.13 -5.16
N ARG A 124 18.66 3.88 -5.50
CA ARG A 124 17.50 4.26 -4.72
C ARG A 124 16.60 3.06 -4.62
N VAL A 125 15.81 3.02 -3.56
CA VAL A 125 14.85 1.95 -3.33
C VAL A 125 13.45 2.55 -3.21
N VAL A 126 12.49 1.91 -3.87
CA VAL A 126 11.07 2.06 -3.59
C VAL A 126 10.58 0.75 -2.98
N VAL A 127 10.12 0.81 -1.74
CA VAL A 127 9.43 -0.31 -1.10
C VAL A 127 7.94 -0.15 -1.40
N ASN A 128 7.38 -1.07 -2.18
CA ASN A 128 5.99 -1.02 -2.59
C ASN A 128 5.10 -1.97 -1.78
N PHE A 129 4.05 -1.41 -1.18
CA PHE A 129 3.02 -2.06 -0.38
C PHE A 129 1.71 -2.11 -1.17
N HIS A 130 1.26 -3.31 -1.51
CA HIS A 130 0.07 -3.50 -2.34
C HIS A 130 -1.23 -3.40 -1.54
N GLY A 131 -2.37 -3.23 -2.23
CA GLY A 131 -3.70 -3.24 -1.61
C GLY A 131 -4.19 -4.62 -1.14
N ASN A 132 -5.46 -4.73 -0.78
CA ASN A 132 -6.07 -6.02 -0.47
C ASN A 132 -6.21 -6.91 -1.73
N ALA A 133 -6.52 -8.19 -1.51
CA ALA A 133 -6.61 -9.25 -2.51
C ALA A 133 -5.33 -9.49 -3.33
N GLY A 134 -5.36 -10.52 -4.18
CA GLY A 134 -4.34 -10.76 -5.19
C GLY A 134 -3.01 -11.30 -4.65
N HIS A 135 -2.01 -11.19 -5.52
CA HIS A 135 -0.61 -11.53 -5.29
C HIS A 135 0.28 -10.46 -5.92
N VAL A 136 1.61 -10.54 -5.79
CA VAL A 136 2.56 -9.48 -6.15
C VAL A 136 2.39 -9.01 -7.60
N ALA A 137 2.09 -9.94 -8.51
CA ALA A 137 1.86 -9.63 -9.92
C ALA A 137 0.38 -9.39 -10.34
N GLN A 138 -0.54 -9.17 -9.40
CA GLN A 138 -1.98 -9.10 -9.71
C GLN A 138 -2.36 -7.81 -10.44
N GLY A 139 -3.11 -7.96 -11.55
CA GLY A 139 -3.75 -6.84 -12.24
C GLY A 139 -2.73 -5.81 -12.72
N TRP A 140 -2.86 -4.57 -12.25
CA TRP A 140 -2.02 -3.44 -12.69
C TRP A 140 -0.67 -3.30 -11.96
N ARG A 141 -0.41 -4.14 -10.95
CA ARG A 141 0.83 -4.08 -10.14
C ARG A 141 2.12 -4.15 -10.99
N PRO A 142 2.24 -5.06 -11.99
CA PRO A 142 3.40 -5.06 -12.89
C PRO A 142 3.63 -3.74 -13.63
N SER A 143 2.55 -3.03 -14.00
CA SER A 143 2.66 -1.72 -14.66
C SER A 143 3.25 -0.67 -13.73
N THR A 144 2.87 -0.68 -12.44
CA THR A 144 3.50 0.15 -11.41
C THR A 144 4.99 -0.13 -11.31
N TYR A 145 5.38 -1.40 -11.27
CA TYR A 145 6.77 -1.77 -11.09
C TYR A 145 7.63 -1.33 -12.27
N ARG A 146 7.13 -1.47 -13.51
CA ARG A 146 7.80 -0.93 -14.70
C ARG A 146 7.90 0.60 -14.68
N SER A 147 6.84 1.28 -14.23
CA SER A 147 6.84 2.75 -14.11
C SER A 147 7.91 3.25 -13.13
N VAL A 148 8.08 2.55 -12.00
CA VAL A 148 9.15 2.84 -11.03
C VAL A 148 10.53 2.47 -11.57
N ALA A 149 10.67 1.30 -12.20
CA ALA A 149 11.93 0.84 -12.80
C ALA A 149 12.43 1.74 -13.94
N ALA A 150 11.54 2.53 -14.56
CA ALA A 150 11.91 3.55 -15.54
C ALA A 150 12.55 4.80 -14.91
N ILE A 151 12.53 4.94 -13.57
CA ILE A 151 13.24 6.01 -12.88
C ILE A 151 14.72 5.60 -12.72
N PRO A 152 15.68 6.41 -13.18
CA PRO A 152 17.10 6.06 -13.14
C PRO A 152 17.57 5.63 -11.76
N HIS A 153 18.37 4.56 -11.72
CA HIS A 153 18.95 3.96 -10.52
C HIS A 153 17.93 3.59 -9.42
N THR A 154 16.64 3.44 -9.74
CA THR A 154 15.58 3.21 -8.75
C THR A 154 15.07 1.79 -8.77
N HIS A 155 15.56 0.99 -7.83
CA HIS A 155 15.13 -0.38 -7.63
C HIS A 155 13.77 -0.41 -6.94
N LEU A 156 12.94 -1.40 -7.24
CA LEU A 156 11.70 -1.65 -6.52
C LEU A 156 11.78 -2.98 -5.78
N LEU A 157 11.42 -2.97 -4.49
CA LEU A 157 11.21 -4.16 -3.69
C LEU A 157 9.75 -4.22 -3.24
N THR A 158 9.13 -5.39 -3.37
CA THR A 158 7.74 -5.61 -2.98
C THR A 158 7.55 -7.07 -2.60
N CYS A 159 6.71 -7.33 -1.62
CA CYS A 159 6.39 -8.68 -1.17
C CYS A 159 4.88 -8.85 -1.10
N ASP A 160 4.43 -10.08 -1.31
CA ASP A 160 3.12 -10.49 -0.83
C ASP A 160 3.14 -10.57 0.70
N TYR A 161 2.14 -9.97 1.34
CA TYR A 161 1.96 -10.13 2.79
C TYR A 161 1.74 -11.60 3.17
N ARG A 162 1.96 -11.96 4.43
CA ARG A 162 1.65 -13.30 4.94
C ARG A 162 0.24 -13.74 4.52
N GLY A 163 0.14 -14.94 3.96
CA GLY A 163 -1.09 -15.55 3.47
C GLY A 163 -1.62 -15.04 2.12
N PHE A 164 -1.00 -14.03 1.52
CA PHE A 164 -1.24 -13.60 0.14
C PHE A 164 -0.34 -14.36 -0.81
N GLY A 165 -0.85 -14.64 -2.02
CA GLY A 165 -0.07 -15.26 -3.08
C GLY A 165 0.67 -16.53 -2.61
N LYS A 166 2.00 -16.48 -2.70
CA LYS A 166 2.89 -17.59 -2.28
C LYS A 166 3.45 -17.43 -0.87
N SER A 167 3.20 -16.31 -0.19
CA SER A 167 3.69 -16.08 1.18
C SER A 167 3.00 -17.02 2.18
N SER A 168 3.77 -17.48 3.17
CA SER A 168 3.26 -18.39 4.20
C SER A 168 2.26 -17.71 5.14
N LEU A 169 1.55 -18.52 5.92
CA LEU A 169 0.63 -18.08 6.95
C LEU A 169 0.60 -19.13 8.06
N ASN A 170 1.75 -19.23 8.74
CA ASN A 170 2.02 -20.26 9.72
C ASN A 170 1.63 -19.81 11.13
N ASN A 171 1.71 -18.52 11.42
CA ASN A 171 1.49 -17.98 12.75
C ASN A 171 -0.01 -17.93 13.08
N PRO A 172 -0.40 -18.23 14.35
CA PRO A 172 -1.77 -18.01 14.79
C PRO A 172 -2.12 -16.52 14.64
N PRO A 173 -3.36 -16.16 14.26
CA PRO A 173 -4.54 -17.02 14.14
C PRO A 173 -4.73 -17.71 12.77
N HIS A 174 -3.65 -17.90 11.99
CA HIS A 174 -3.67 -18.48 10.64
C HIS A 174 -4.56 -17.70 9.66
N ILE A 175 -4.55 -16.37 9.83
CA ILE A 175 -5.25 -15.40 9.00
C ILE A 175 -4.50 -14.07 9.07
N PRO A 176 -4.41 -13.28 7.99
CA PRO A 176 -3.73 -11.99 8.05
C PRO A 176 -4.37 -11.08 9.09
N THR A 177 -3.55 -10.27 9.75
CA THR A 177 -3.94 -9.32 10.79
C THR A 177 -3.24 -7.99 10.56
N GLU A 178 -3.70 -6.94 11.23
CA GLU A 178 -3.04 -5.63 11.15
C GLU A 178 -1.60 -5.70 11.66
N SER A 179 -1.37 -6.28 12.84
CA SER A 179 -0.04 -6.47 13.40
C SER A 179 0.86 -7.32 12.51
N GLY A 180 0.35 -8.41 11.95
CA GLY A 180 1.11 -9.30 11.07
C GLY A 180 1.57 -8.62 9.79
N LEU A 181 0.69 -7.87 9.11
CA LEU A 181 1.09 -7.10 7.91
C LEU A 181 2.12 -6.00 8.24
N ILE A 182 2.04 -5.38 9.43
CA ILE A 182 3.04 -4.41 9.86
C ILE A 182 4.38 -5.13 10.13
N THR A 183 4.37 -6.27 10.83
CA THR A 183 5.55 -7.13 11.05
C THR A 183 6.23 -7.53 9.73
N ASP A 184 5.44 -7.90 8.71
CA ASP A 184 5.95 -8.20 7.36
C ASP A 184 6.69 -7.00 6.76
N SER A 185 6.05 -5.82 6.82
CA SER A 185 6.58 -4.59 6.22
C SER A 185 7.86 -4.10 6.89
N ILE A 186 7.93 -4.14 8.22
CA ILE A 186 9.12 -3.73 8.96
C ILE A 186 10.25 -4.76 8.83
N SER A 187 9.94 -6.04 8.61
CA SER A 187 10.96 -7.06 8.31
C SER A 187 11.64 -6.77 6.97
N LEU A 188 10.87 -6.46 5.91
CA LEU A 188 11.42 -6.08 4.61
C LEU A 188 12.27 -4.80 4.69
N ILE A 189 11.78 -3.78 5.38
CA ILE A 189 12.54 -2.53 5.52
C ILE A 189 13.80 -2.75 6.37
N SER A 190 13.71 -3.50 7.47
CA SER A 190 14.87 -3.85 8.29
C SER A 190 15.91 -4.58 7.45
N TYR A 191 15.50 -5.55 6.62
CA TYR A 191 16.39 -6.26 5.70
C TYR A 191 17.12 -5.32 4.74
N ILE A 192 16.41 -4.33 4.18
CA ILE A 192 17.01 -3.32 3.30
C ILE A 192 18.04 -2.46 4.05
N LEU A 193 17.72 -2.04 5.28
CA LEU A 193 18.57 -1.15 6.08
C LEU A 193 19.79 -1.87 6.68
N ASN A 194 19.58 -3.08 7.20
CA ASN A 194 20.56 -3.82 7.98
C ASN A 194 21.35 -4.81 7.14
N ASP A 195 20.74 -5.56 6.24
CA ASP A 195 21.44 -6.61 5.48
C ASP A 195 21.98 -6.04 4.16
N LEU A 196 21.13 -5.36 3.39
CA LEU A 196 21.54 -4.71 2.14
C LEU A 196 22.29 -3.38 2.35
N LYS A 197 22.36 -2.89 3.60
CA LYS A 197 23.03 -1.63 4.00
C LYS A 197 22.58 -0.41 3.16
N HIS A 198 21.35 -0.41 2.65
CA HIS A 198 20.84 0.67 1.83
C HIS A 198 20.15 1.73 2.71
N PRO A 199 20.54 3.02 2.67
CA PRO A 199 20.11 3.99 3.65
C PRO A 199 18.65 4.44 3.46
N ALA A 200 17.94 4.69 4.57
CA ALA A 200 16.56 5.19 4.55
C ALA A 200 16.41 6.50 3.76
N SER A 201 17.42 7.37 3.78
CA SER A 201 17.43 8.65 3.04
C SER A 201 17.43 8.50 1.51
N ARG A 202 17.64 7.28 0.98
CA ARG A 202 17.49 6.91 -0.43
C ARG A 202 16.34 5.91 -0.66
N THR A 203 15.48 5.72 0.33
CA THR A 203 14.35 4.79 0.29
C THR A 203 13.02 5.55 0.34
N VAL A 204 12.11 5.25 -0.57
CA VAL A 204 10.72 5.73 -0.59
C VAL A 204 9.79 4.59 -0.21
N LEU A 205 8.81 4.88 0.64
CA LEU A 205 7.73 3.95 0.95
C LEU A 205 6.51 4.31 0.09
N LEU A 206 6.10 3.38 -0.78
CA LEU A 206 4.95 3.55 -1.68
C LEU A 206 3.84 2.57 -1.27
N GLY A 207 2.65 3.08 -0.96
CA GLY A 207 1.50 2.25 -0.62
C GLY A 207 0.29 2.55 -1.51
N GLN A 208 -0.51 1.53 -1.82
CA GLN A 208 -1.79 1.69 -2.52
C GLN A 208 -2.94 1.04 -1.73
N SER A 209 -4.06 1.74 -1.60
CA SER A 209 -5.24 1.25 -0.87
C SER A 209 -4.87 0.76 0.54
N LEU A 210 -5.11 -0.51 0.91
CA LEU A 210 -4.64 -1.08 2.19
C LEU A 210 -3.14 -0.83 2.45
N GLY A 211 -2.30 -0.91 1.42
CA GLY A 211 -0.87 -0.66 1.51
C GLY A 211 -0.52 0.75 1.96
N THR A 212 -1.43 1.74 1.86
CA THR A 212 -1.18 3.09 2.41
C THR A 212 -1.12 3.09 3.94
N ALA A 213 -1.96 2.26 4.57
CA ALA A 213 -1.99 2.14 6.03
C ALA A 213 -0.75 1.39 6.54
N VAL A 214 -0.28 0.39 5.78
CA VAL A 214 0.97 -0.34 6.03
C VAL A 214 2.18 0.58 5.88
N ALA A 215 2.24 1.38 4.81
CA ALA A 215 3.31 2.36 4.58
C ALA A 215 3.38 3.41 5.71
N ALA A 216 2.23 3.93 6.16
CA ALA A 216 2.15 4.88 7.26
C ALA A 216 2.64 4.27 8.59
N ALA A 217 2.23 3.03 8.89
CA ALA A 217 2.68 2.30 10.08
C ALA A 217 4.19 2.01 10.03
N SER A 218 4.70 1.58 8.87
CA SER A 218 6.13 1.36 8.65
C SER A 218 6.95 2.63 8.88
N ALA A 219 6.54 3.74 8.25
CA ALA A 219 7.22 5.02 8.42
C ALA A 219 7.26 5.46 9.88
N LEU A 220 6.14 5.30 10.60
CA LEU A 220 6.04 5.60 12.02
C LEU A 220 6.95 4.69 12.84
N PHE A 221 6.94 3.37 12.63
CA PHE A 221 7.77 2.42 13.38
C PHE A 221 9.26 2.78 13.33
N PHE A 222 9.80 3.10 12.16
CA PHE A 222 11.21 3.47 12.06
C PHE A 222 11.51 4.90 12.56
N THR A 223 10.50 5.74 12.79
CA THR A 223 10.69 7.09 13.33
C THR A 223 10.48 7.15 14.85
N ASP A 224 9.50 6.42 15.35
CA ASP A 224 9.04 6.35 16.73
C ASP A 224 8.45 4.94 17.00
N PRO A 225 9.31 3.93 17.27
CA PRO A 225 8.90 2.54 17.45
C PRO A 225 8.05 2.30 18.71
N GLU A 226 8.00 3.27 19.63
CA GLU A 226 7.23 3.20 20.87
C GLU A 226 5.89 3.96 20.78
N SER A 227 5.53 4.44 19.59
CA SER A 227 4.29 5.18 19.38
C SER A 227 3.05 4.33 19.74
N GLU A 228 2.15 4.88 20.56
CA GLU A 228 0.87 4.24 20.91
C GLU A 228 -0.06 3.97 19.71
N GLN A 229 0.24 4.55 18.54
CA GLN A 229 -0.50 4.31 17.29
C GLN A 229 -0.04 3.03 16.55
N LEU A 230 0.95 2.33 17.08
CA LEU A 230 1.41 1.02 16.62
C LEU A 230 0.82 -0.09 17.51
N PRO A 231 0.35 -1.20 16.93
CA PRO A 231 -0.08 -2.37 17.70
C PRO A 231 1.03 -2.88 18.60
N SER A 232 0.71 -3.19 19.85
CA SER A 232 1.66 -3.66 20.86
C SER A 232 2.16 -5.09 20.61
N ASP A 233 1.49 -5.85 19.76
CA ASP A 233 1.78 -7.23 19.39
C ASP A 233 2.63 -7.37 18.11
N ILE A 234 3.16 -6.27 17.57
CA ILE A 234 4.12 -6.31 16.47
C ILE A 234 5.45 -6.93 16.95
N VAL A 235 6.00 -7.85 16.16
CA VAL A 235 7.29 -8.47 16.44
C VAL A 235 8.39 -7.63 15.80
N LYS A 236 9.20 -6.97 16.64
CA LYS A 236 10.26 -6.06 16.19
C LYS A 236 11.41 -6.85 15.53
N PRO A 237 12.05 -6.35 14.46
CA PRO A 237 13.19 -7.00 13.83
C PRO A 237 14.43 -7.02 14.74
N GLU A 238 15.22 -8.09 14.64
CA GLU A 238 16.54 -8.21 15.25
C GLU A 238 17.62 -8.44 14.18
N PRO A 239 18.73 -7.68 14.17
CA PRO A 239 19.04 -6.59 15.10
C PRO A 239 18.13 -5.36 14.87
N ALA A 240 17.84 -4.64 15.95
CA ALA A 240 17.14 -3.36 15.84
C ALA A 240 17.96 -2.36 15.02
N VAL A 241 17.27 -1.50 14.26
CA VAL A 241 17.95 -0.42 13.54
C VAL A 241 18.51 0.58 14.55
N ALA A 242 19.78 0.95 14.39
CA ALA A 242 20.56 1.66 15.41
C ALA A 242 20.04 3.06 15.81
N SER A 243 19.26 3.71 14.95
CA SER A 243 18.69 5.02 15.20
C SER A 243 17.31 5.16 14.55
N PRO A 244 16.49 6.13 14.99
CA PRO A 244 15.34 6.57 14.21
C PRO A 244 15.77 6.90 12.77
N GLN A 245 14.96 6.49 11.81
CA GLN A 245 15.21 6.64 10.38
C GLN A 245 14.31 7.71 9.78
N HIS A 246 14.77 8.29 8.67
CA HIS A 246 14.01 9.27 7.91
C HIS A 246 14.07 8.87 6.44
N PHE A 247 12.93 8.47 5.91
CA PHE A 247 12.81 8.05 4.51
C PHE A 247 12.88 9.24 3.56
N ALA A 248 13.32 9.00 2.32
CA ALA A 248 13.30 10.03 1.27
C ALA A 248 11.89 10.58 1.03
N GLY A 249 10.86 9.75 1.23
CA GLY A 249 9.47 10.16 1.27
C GLY A 249 8.51 8.99 1.44
N VAL A 250 7.25 9.34 1.70
CA VAL A 250 6.13 8.41 1.80
C VAL A 250 5.10 8.81 0.76
N VAL A 251 4.76 7.91 -0.16
CA VAL A 251 3.79 8.12 -1.24
C VAL A 251 2.60 7.20 -1.01
N LEU A 252 1.42 7.79 -0.81
CA LEU A 252 0.18 7.07 -0.53
C LEU A 252 -0.82 7.27 -1.67
N VAL A 253 -1.20 6.19 -2.33
CA VAL A 253 -2.13 6.21 -3.48
C VAL A 253 -3.48 5.61 -3.07
N ALA A 254 -4.55 6.36 -3.30
CA ALA A 254 -5.90 6.08 -2.82
C ALA A 254 -5.98 5.81 -1.29
N PRO A 255 -5.36 6.66 -0.43
CA PRO A 255 -5.37 6.41 1.00
C PRO A 255 -6.72 6.68 1.64
N PHE A 256 -6.95 6.03 2.78
CA PHE A 256 -8.09 6.24 3.66
C PHE A 256 -7.61 6.63 5.07
N THR A 257 -8.49 7.22 5.87
CA THR A 257 -8.20 7.69 7.23
C THR A 257 -8.14 6.55 8.25
N THR A 258 -9.18 5.71 8.28
CA THR A 258 -9.32 4.50 9.10
C THR A 258 -10.19 3.48 8.38
N LEU A 259 -10.10 2.19 8.71
CA LEU A 259 -10.99 1.19 8.11
C LEU A 259 -12.47 1.46 8.45
N SER A 260 -12.76 1.95 9.66
CA SER A 260 -14.13 2.27 10.07
C SER A 260 -14.74 3.37 9.20
N GLU A 261 -14.02 4.47 8.96
CA GLU A 261 -14.48 5.56 8.10
C GLU A 261 -14.54 5.13 6.63
N LEU A 262 -13.60 4.27 6.21
CA LEU A 262 -13.66 3.63 4.91
C LEU A 262 -14.98 2.85 4.78
N LEU A 263 -15.32 1.93 5.69
CA LEU A 263 -16.54 1.10 5.58
C LEU A 263 -17.86 1.90 5.57
N GLN A 264 -17.89 3.12 6.13
CA GLN A 264 -19.05 4.03 6.05
C GLN A 264 -19.25 4.63 4.65
N THR A 265 -18.18 4.71 3.87
CA THR A 265 -18.13 5.37 2.55
C THR A 265 -17.79 4.42 1.39
N HIS A 266 -17.22 3.25 1.70
CA HIS A 266 -16.64 2.28 0.77
C HIS A 266 -17.70 1.49 0.05
N LYS A 267 -17.66 1.54 -1.29
CA LYS A 267 -18.57 0.83 -2.19
C LYS A 267 -17.95 -0.50 -2.61
N ILE A 268 -18.54 -1.63 -2.18
CA ILE A 268 -18.14 -2.93 -2.74
C ILE A 268 -18.55 -2.96 -4.22
N SER A 269 -17.58 -3.23 -5.10
CA SER A 269 -17.75 -3.29 -6.55
C SER A 269 -18.35 -2.00 -7.17
N GLY A 270 -18.25 -0.85 -6.47
CA GLY A 270 -18.78 0.42 -6.95
C GLY A 270 -20.30 0.60 -6.86
N ILE A 271 -21.06 -0.37 -6.32
CA ILE A 271 -22.54 -0.36 -6.38
C ILE A 271 -23.19 0.02 -5.04
N ILE A 272 -22.86 -0.62 -3.91
CA ILE A 272 -23.50 -0.33 -2.60
C ILE A 272 -22.43 -0.24 -1.51
N PRO A 273 -22.37 0.86 -0.72
CA PRO A 273 -21.46 0.92 0.39
C PRO A 273 -21.85 -0.01 1.54
N VAL A 274 -20.89 -0.76 2.09
CA VAL A 274 -21.13 -1.91 2.99
C VAL A 274 -22.01 -1.55 4.18
N LEU A 275 -21.78 -0.39 4.80
CA LEU A 275 -22.58 0.09 5.93
C LEU A 275 -23.65 1.11 5.53
N SER A 276 -23.72 1.51 4.26
CA SER A 276 -24.66 2.57 3.83
C SER A 276 -26.14 2.21 4.04
N PRO A 277 -26.60 0.95 3.83
CA PRO A 277 -27.96 0.56 4.18
C PRO A 277 -28.29 0.73 5.68
N LEU A 278 -27.27 0.80 6.54
CA LEU A 278 -27.42 0.97 7.99
C LEU A 278 -27.35 2.44 8.45
N ARG A 279 -27.16 3.41 7.55
CA ARG A 279 -27.16 4.84 7.92
C ARG A 279 -28.40 5.29 8.71
N PRO A 280 -29.63 4.84 8.38
CA PRO A 280 -30.81 5.17 9.18
C PRO A 280 -30.81 4.53 10.59
N TYR A 281 -29.91 3.59 10.86
CA TYR A 281 -29.84 2.79 12.08
C TYR A 281 -28.49 2.99 12.81
N PRO A 282 -28.20 4.19 13.32
CA PRO A 282 -26.89 4.55 13.88
C PRO A 282 -26.45 3.65 15.04
N LYS A 283 -27.38 3.12 15.84
CA LYS A 283 -27.05 2.19 16.93
C LYS A 283 -26.46 0.88 16.42
N ILE A 284 -27.03 0.32 15.34
CA ILE A 284 -26.53 -0.92 14.72
C ILE A 284 -25.19 -0.66 14.05
N ALA A 285 -25.07 0.46 13.31
CA ALA A 285 -23.81 0.86 12.70
C ALA A 285 -22.69 1.00 13.74
N ASN A 286 -22.95 1.71 14.85
CA ASN A 286 -21.98 1.88 15.93
C ASN A 286 -21.62 0.54 16.62
N PHE A 287 -22.59 -0.35 16.80
CA PHE A 287 -22.34 -1.69 17.34
C PHE A 287 -21.45 -2.52 16.40
N LEU A 288 -21.72 -2.50 15.09
CA LEU A 288 -20.88 -3.22 14.12
C LEU A 288 -19.47 -2.61 14.05
N SER A 289 -19.36 -1.28 14.05
CA SER A 289 -18.08 -0.57 14.06
C SER A 289 -17.24 -0.88 15.30
N SER A 290 -17.86 -1.08 16.48
CA SER A 290 -17.13 -1.45 17.69
C SER A 290 -16.65 -2.91 17.71
N LYS A 291 -17.04 -3.71 16.72
CA LYS A 291 -16.59 -5.10 16.52
C LYS A 291 -15.57 -5.25 15.40
N ILE A 292 -15.12 -4.14 14.79
CA ILE A 292 -13.98 -4.15 13.86
C ILE A 292 -12.72 -4.47 14.66
N LEU A 293 -11.95 -5.46 14.19
CA LEU A 293 -10.73 -5.93 14.86
C LEU A 293 -9.49 -5.20 14.34
N ASP A 294 -9.33 -5.16 13.02
CA ASP A 294 -8.20 -4.52 12.36
C ASP A 294 -8.64 -3.11 11.93
N HIS A 295 -8.13 -2.08 12.60
CA HIS A 295 -8.66 -0.71 12.50
C HIS A 295 -7.96 0.13 11.43
N TRP A 296 -6.69 -0.16 11.15
CA TRP A 296 -5.85 0.57 10.20
C TRP A 296 -5.91 2.10 10.38
N PRO A 297 -5.50 2.65 11.54
CA PRO A 297 -5.59 4.08 11.88
C PRO A 297 -4.54 4.93 11.14
N THR A 298 -4.67 5.04 9.82
CA THR A 298 -3.73 5.77 8.96
C THR A 298 -3.58 7.23 9.35
N LEU A 299 -4.69 7.96 9.57
CA LEU A 299 -4.62 9.38 9.95
C LEU A 299 -3.89 9.59 11.29
N PRO A 300 -4.27 8.92 12.39
CA PRO A 300 -3.51 9.01 13.64
C PRO A 300 -2.02 8.67 13.50
N ARG A 301 -1.67 7.65 12.71
CA ARG A 301 -0.26 7.29 12.45
C ARG A 301 0.50 8.39 11.72
N LEU A 302 -0.12 9.01 10.72
CA LEU A 302 0.50 10.13 10.00
C LEU A 302 0.67 11.36 10.89
N GLN A 303 -0.29 11.62 11.79
CA GLN A 303 -0.18 12.68 12.80
C GLN A 303 0.94 12.41 13.81
N ALA A 304 1.06 11.17 14.30
CA ALA A 304 2.15 10.76 15.17
C ALA A 304 3.51 10.88 14.46
N LEU A 305 3.59 10.49 13.18
CA LEU A 305 4.79 10.62 12.36
C LEU A 305 5.20 12.09 12.18
N LEU A 306 4.24 12.98 11.89
CA LEU A 306 4.49 14.42 11.81
C LEU A 306 5.00 14.98 13.14
N SER A 307 4.40 14.59 14.27
CA SER A 307 4.83 15.01 15.60
C SER A 307 6.25 14.52 15.93
N ALA A 308 6.55 13.24 15.66
CA ALA A 308 7.86 12.64 15.94
C ALA A 308 8.96 13.27 15.07
N THR A 309 8.71 13.49 13.78
CA THR A 309 9.67 14.17 12.89
C THR A 309 9.87 15.63 13.25
N SER A 310 8.83 16.32 13.78
CA SER A 310 8.96 17.66 14.34
C SER A 310 9.82 17.69 15.59
N ALA A 311 9.58 16.77 16.54
CA ALA A 311 10.34 16.67 17.78
C ALA A 311 11.83 16.38 17.51
N ASN A 312 12.10 15.48 16.57
CA ASN A 312 13.46 15.06 16.20
C ASN A 312 14.16 16.02 15.22
N LYS A 313 13.49 17.08 14.76
CA LYS A 313 14.01 18.02 13.75
C LYS A 313 14.45 17.35 12.44
N THR A 314 13.68 16.35 11.99
CA THR A 314 13.98 15.57 10.79
C THR A 314 13.00 15.88 9.66
N PRO A 315 13.43 15.79 8.38
CA PRO A 315 12.57 16.10 7.25
C PRO A 315 11.50 15.02 7.04
N LEU A 316 10.33 15.43 6.54
CA LEU A 316 9.26 14.53 6.13
C LEU A 316 8.64 14.98 4.81
N ARG A 317 8.41 14.03 3.92
CA ARG A 317 7.71 14.28 2.66
C ARG A 317 6.61 13.26 2.46
N LEU A 318 5.38 13.72 2.56
CA LEU A 318 4.19 12.92 2.38
C LEU A 318 3.48 13.35 1.10
N SER A 319 3.36 12.45 0.12
CA SER A 319 2.61 12.69 -1.12
C SER A 319 1.39 11.79 -1.16
N LEU A 320 0.21 12.38 -1.22
CA LEU A 320 -1.08 11.71 -1.32
C LEU A 320 -1.59 11.86 -2.75
N LEU A 321 -1.96 10.76 -3.40
CA LEU A 321 -2.54 10.79 -4.73
C LEU A 321 -3.87 10.04 -4.74
N HIS A 322 -4.87 10.58 -5.45
CA HIS A 322 -6.17 9.93 -5.57
C HIS A 322 -6.86 10.27 -6.89
N ALA A 323 -7.58 9.32 -7.49
CA ALA A 323 -8.39 9.57 -8.68
C ALA A 323 -9.80 10.04 -8.29
N ARG A 324 -10.29 11.11 -8.92
CA ARG A 324 -11.65 11.61 -8.72
C ARG A 324 -12.71 10.60 -9.15
N ASN A 325 -12.39 9.76 -10.14
CA ASN A 325 -13.24 8.68 -10.62
C ASN A 325 -12.96 7.33 -9.94
N ASP A 326 -12.28 7.32 -8.79
CA ASP A 326 -12.16 6.11 -7.96
C ASP A 326 -13.56 5.66 -7.51
N GLN A 327 -13.95 4.46 -7.94
CA GLN A 327 -15.28 3.89 -7.71
C GLN A 327 -15.36 3.13 -6.37
N HIS A 328 -14.22 2.83 -5.75
CA HIS A 328 -14.10 2.00 -4.55
C HIS A 328 -13.88 2.84 -3.30
N ILE A 329 -12.94 3.79 -3.37
CA ILE A 329 -12.59 4.70 -2.28
C ILE A 329 -12.85 6.13 -2.75
N THR A 330 -13.55 6.92 -1.94
CA THR A 330 -13.79 8.32 -2.30
C THR A 330 -12.53 9.15 -2.04
N PHE A 331 -12.13 9.97 -3.02
CA PHE A 331 -10.99 10.90 -2.88
C PHE A 331 -11.11 11.86 -1.68
N ARG A 332 -12.34 12.06 -1.18
CA ARG A 332 -12.61 12.86 0.03
C ARG A 332 -11.90 12.33 1.26
N LEU A 333 -11.67 11.02 1.36
CA LEU A 333 -10.90 10.45 2.47
C LEU A 333 -9.44 10.93 2.44
N SER A 334 -8.87 11.14 1.25
CA SER A 334 -7.54 11.73 1.12
C SER A 334 -7.53 13.23 1.41
N GLU A 335 -8.61 13.95 1.11
CA GLU A 335 -8.77 15.35 1.55
C GLU A 335 -8.80 15.46 3.08
N SER A 336 -9.44 14.49 3.77
CA SER A 336 -9.46 14.43 5.24
C SER A 336 -8.09 14.15 5.86
N LEU A 337 -7.10 13.65 5.10
CA LEU A 337 -5.74 13.42 5.60
C LEU A 337 -4.88 14.69 5.65
N ILE A 338 -5.35 15.79 5.06
CA ILE A 338 -4.61 17.05 5.01
C ILE A 338 -5.46 18.19 5.59
N HIS A 339 -5.06 18.71 6.75
CA HIS A 339 -5.65 19.88 7.40
C HIS A 339 -4.69 21.09 7.30
N GLY A 340 -5.20 22.30 7.05
CA GLY A 340 -4.38 23.52 6.89
C GLY A 340 -4.81 24.45 5.74
N GLY A 341 -4.73 25.76 5.92
CA GLY A 341 -5.16 26.72 4.89
C GLY A 341 -4.09 26.89 3.80
N GLU A 342 -4.34 26.36 2.59
CA GLU A 342 -4.17 27.11 1.34
C GLU A 342 -4.74 26.37 0.09
N ARG A 343 -5.61 27.13 -0.59
CA ARG A 343 -6.15 27.08 -1.97
C ARG A 343 -6.09 25.77 -2.76
N VAL A 344 -7.23 25.08 -2.80
CA VAL A 344 -7.61 24.21 -3.93
C VAL A 344 -7.77 25.09 -5.18
N LYS A 345 -6.85 25.02 -6.15
CA LYS A 345 -7.15 25.48 -7.51
C LYS A 345 -8.16 24.49 -8.10
N ARG A 346 -9.45 24.84 -8.05
CA ARG A 346 -10.53 24.06 -8.67
C ARG A 346 -10.38 24.16 -10.19
N GLY A 347 -9.65 23.21 -10.78
CA GLY A 347 -9.42 23.08 -12.22
C GLY A 347 -9.36 21.60 -12.63
N ALA A 348 -8.59 21.28 -13.67
CA ALA A 348 -8.43 19.90 -14.14
C ALA A 348 -7.80 18.95 -13.12
N PHE A 349 -7.09 19.49 -12.13
CA PHE A 349 -6.42 18.75 -11.06
C PHE A 349 -6.67 19.53 -9.77
N ALA A 350 -7.00 18.84 -8.68
CA ALA A 350 -7.02 19.49 -7.36
C ALA A 350 -5.68 19.20 -6.68
N TYR A 351 -5.01 20.28 -6.26
CA TYR A 351 -3.72 20.22 -5.62
C TYR A 351 -3.76 20.99 -4.31
N ARG A 352 -3.17 20.42 -3.26
CA ARG A 352 -3.00 21.08 -1.96
C ARG A 352 -1.64 20.70 -1.38
N LYS A 353 -0.96 21.68 -0.80
CA LYS A 353 0.32 21.47 -0.14
C LYS A 353 0.35 22.23 1.16
N VAL A 354 0.79 21.59 2.23
CA VAL A 354 1.05 22.20 3.53
C VAL A 354 2.52 21.94 3.85
N GLU A 355 3.26 22.99 4.16
CA GLU A 355 4.67 22.93 4.54
C GLU A 355 4.90 23.66 5.86
N ASP A 356 5.86 23.18 6.66
CA ASP A 356 6.34 23.95 7.80
C ASP A 356 7.14 25.18 7.34
N ALA A 357 7.41 26.10 8.28
CA ALA A 357 8.11 27.35 7.98
C ALA A 357 9.52 27.14 7.39
N ALA A 358 10.16 26.00 7.70
CA ALA A 358 11.49 25.64 7.21
C ALA A 358 11.47 24.90 5.86
N GLY A 359 10.30 24.45 5.40
CA GLY A 359 10.16 23.60 4.21
C GLY A 359 10.73 22.18 4.38
N GLU A 360 10.99 21.76 5.62
CA GLU A 360 11.56 20.46 5.97
C GLU A 360 10.49 19.37 6.01
N ARG A 361 9.27 19.74 6.40
CA ARG A 361 8.11 18.85 6.47
C ARG A 361 7.04 19.32 5.52
N SER A 362 6.60 18.44 4.64
CA SER A 362 5.59 18.74 3.64
C SER A 362 4.58 17.59 3.50
N VAL A 363 3.31 17.98 3.40
CA VAL A 363 2.21 17.11 3.01
C VAL A 363 1.59 17.66 1.73
N GLU A 364 1.55 16.84 0.71
CA GLU A 364 1.05 17.16 -0.61
C GLU A 364 -0.13 16.24 -0.96
N LEU A 365 -1.20 16.79 -1.52
CA LEU A 365 -2.33 16.04 -2.07
C LEU A 365 -2.53 16.41 -3.53
N GLU A 366 -2.54 15.40 -4.40
CA GLU A 366 -2.82 15.49 -5.82
C GLU A 366 -4.04 14.63 -6.17
N VAL A 367 -5.18 15.27 -6.48
CA VAL A 367 -6.37 14.58 -6.98
C VAL A 367 -6.43 14.72 -8.50
N VAL A 368 -6.26 13.60 -9.19
CA VAL A 368 -6.32 13.51 -10.64
C VAL A 368 -7.74 13.18 -11.12
N ARG A 369 -8.06 13.41 -12.39
CA ARG A 369 -9.42 13.13 -12.92
C ARG A 369 -9.73 11.64 -13.08
N TYR A 370 -8.74 10.89 -13.56
CA TYR A 370 -8.88 9.54 -14.07
C TYR A 370 -7.86 8.60 -13.43
N GLY A 371 -7.99 7.29 -13.70
CA GLY A 371 -7.12 6.23 -13.18
C GLY A 371 -7.84 5.25 -12.26
N GLY A 372 -9.05 5.60 -11.80
CA GLY A 372 -9.83 4.76 -10.91
C GLY A 372 -9.04 4.32 -9.67
N HIS A 373 -9.41 3.18 -9.10
CA HIS A 373 -8.75 2.67 -7.89
C HIS A 373 -7.41 1.96 -8.15
N ASN A 374 -7.28 1.34 -9.33
CA ASN A 374 -6.22 0.37 -9.58
C ASN A 374 -5.19 0.81 -10.63
N GLU A 375 -5.55 1.65 -11.61
CA GLU A 375 -4.60 2.04 -12.66
C GLU A 375 -3.72 3.22 -12.23
N LEU A 376 -4.27 4.14 -11.42
CA LEU A 376 -3.59 5.35 -10.99
C LEU A 376 -2.17 5.10 -10.44
N VAL A 377 -1.98 4.01 -9.69
CA VAL A 377 -0.68 3.69 -9.08
C VAL A 377 0.43 3.46 -10.12
N GLY A 378 0.08 3.07 -11.35
CA GLY A 378 1.03 2.91 -12.45
C GLY A 378 1.28 4.17 -13.26
N TRP A 379 0.57 5.26 -12.99
CA TRP A 379 0.59 6.46 -13.84
C TRP A 379 1.75 7.40 -13.54
N SER A 380 2.03 8.30 -14.48
CA SER A 380 3.16 9.23 -14.42
C SER A 380 3.13 10.13 -13.18
N GLN A 381 1.95 10.47 -12.64
CA GLN A 381 1.84 11.28 -11.42
C GLN A 381 2.47 10.59 -10.21
N VAL A 382 2.34 9.26 -10.10
CA VAL A 382 2.97 8.50 -9.02
C VAL A 382 4.47 8.41 -9.24
N ALA A 383 4.93 8.17 -10.47
CA ALA A 383 6.36 8.22 -10.80
C ALA A 383 6.97 9.60 -10.51
N LEU A 384 6.23 10.69 -10.79
CA LEU A 384 6.65 12.06 -10.46
C LEU A 384 6.72 12.27 -8.95
N ALA A 385 5.74 11.79 -8.17
CA ALA A 385 5.76 11.88 -6.71
C ALA A 385 6.97 11.14 -6.11
N VAL A 386 7.26 9.93 -6.60
CA VAL A 386 8.47 9.16 -6.22
C VAL A 386 9.74 9.94 -6.57
N ARG A 387 9.83 10.51 -7.78
CA ARG A 387 10.99 11.34 -8.18
C ARG A 387 11.14 12.60 -7.33
N ARG A 388 10.03 13.26 -6.96
CA ARG A 388 10.02 14.44 -6.07
C ARG A 388 10.55 14.07 -4.69
N ALA A 389 10.19 12.90 -4.15
CA ALA A 389 10.68 12.42 -2.87
C ALA A 389 12.22 12.37 -2.80
N PHE A 390 12.90 11.95 -3.86
CA PHE A 390 14.37 11.90 -3.92
C PHE A 390 15.09 13.26 -4.13
N LYS A 391 14.37 14.34 -4.48
CA LYS A 391 15.00 15.63 -4.82
C LYS A 391 15.17 16.54 -3.60
N LYS A 392 16.37 17.01 -3.27
CA LYS A 392 16.58 17.93 -2.12
C LYS A 392 15.80 19.26 -2.17
N LYS A 393 15.35 19.74 -3.35
CA LYS A 393 14.51 20.95 -3.50
C LYS A 393 13.04 20.62 -3.77
N ASN A 394 12.13 21.37 -3.14
CA ASN A 394 10.69 21.24 -3.31
C ASN A 394 10.26 21.83 -4.67
N PHE A 395 9.80 20.98 -5.59
CA PHE A 395 9.18 21.43 -6.85
C PHE A 395 7.66 21.47 -6.65
N ARG A 396 7.00 22.56 -7.07
CA ARG A 396 5.53 22.63 -7.11
C ARG A 396 5.00 21.71 -8.21
N VAL A 397 3.88 21.03 -7.95
CA VAL A 397 3.19 20.18 -8.95
C VAL A 397 2.57 21.05 -10.03
N GLY A 398 2.70 20.61 -11.29
CA GLY A 398 2.08 21.31 -12.43
C GLY A 398 2.83 22.55 -12.90
N LEU A 399 4.16 22.58 -12.84
CA LEU A 399 5.00 23.54 -13.57
C LEU A 399 5.49 23.02 -14.93
N ASP A 400 4.83 21.99 -15.48
CA ASP A 400 4.77 21.74 -16.93
C ASP A 400 3.36 22.13 -17.40
N VAL A 401 3.13 23.43 -17.54
CA VAL A 401 2.10 23.99 -18.41
C VAL A 401 2.78 25.13 -19.16
N GLU A 402 3.39 24.77 -20.30
CA GLU A 402 4.05 25.63 -21.31
C GLU A 402 5.01 26.74 -20.81
#